data_AF-A0A1I0R1N2-F1
#
_entry.id   AF-A0A1I0R1N2-F1
#
_cell.length_a   1.000
_cell.length_b   1.000
_cell.length_c   1.000
_cell.angle_alpha   90.00
_cell.angle_beta   90.00
_cell.angle_gamma   90.00
#
_symmetry.space_group_name_H-M   'P 1'
#
loop_
_entity.id
_entity.type
_entity.pdbx_description
1 polymer ?
#
loop_
_entity_poly.entity_id
_entity_poly.type
_entity_poly.pdbx_seq_one_letter_code
_entity_poly.pdbx_strand_id
1 'polypeptide(L)'
;MIAIVFSLYFILSCLIFAKFNNQAQIRGFFCNFKRMRRMLLLTLLWAISARAAAQKIPVNKYGLPVLTTRQQYDQLVKADSNQQLVNLEHYIPGIQKDVRYATTNNFTKQQLYTRTDIYLRLPAAKALKAVQTALRKKGYGLLIYDAYRPYHVTEAMFKIVPNDLYAADPRKGSGHNRGVAIDLSMVDLKTNKPVAMPTDFDDFTRKAHQNYMPSDPVIAANRKILRDAMFQHGFKGSSTEWWHFYLPDYKKYPLMDIFF
;
A
#
# COMPACT_ATOMS: atom_id res chain seq x y z
N MET A 1 13.93 -11.59 36.54
CA MET A 1 14.07 -10.19 36.99
C MET A 1 12.91 -9.68 37.86
N ILE A 2 11.64 -10.03 37.60
CA ILE A 2 10.48 -9.50 38.36
C ILE A 2 10.39 -10.02 39.80
N ALA A 3 10.68 -11.30 40.06
CA ALA A 3 10.62 -11.87 41.41
C ALA A 3 11.69 -11.30 42.36
N ILE A 4 12.86 -10.91 41.83
CA ILE A 4 13.98 -10.37 42.61
C ILE A 4 13.66 -8.94 43.12
N VAL A 5 12.93 -8.14 42.33
CA VAL A 5 12.52 -6.78 42.72
C VAL A 5 11.51 -6.80 43.86
N PHE A 6 10.57 -7.76 43.87
CA PHE A 6 9.60 -7.90 44.97
C PHE A 6 10.26 -8.34 46.29
N SER A 7 11.25 -9.24 46.23
CA SER A 7 11.97 -9.68 47.43
C SER A 7 12.82 -8.58 48.06
N LEU A 8 13.52 -7.77 47.26
CA LEU A 8 14.30 -6.62 47.75
C LEU A 8 13.40 -5.52 48.35
N TYR A 9 12.22 -5.29 47.79
CA TYR A 9 11.26 -4.30 48.31
C TYR A 9 10.66 -4.72 49.66
N PHE A 10 10.37 -6.02 49.83
CA PHE A 10 9.86 -6.56 51.09
C PHE A 10 10.90 -6.47 52.23
N ILE A 11 12.17 -6.76 51.92
CA ILE A 11 13.27 -6.63 52.88
C ILE A 11 13.51 -5.16 53.27
N LEU A 12 13.48 -4.24 52.29
CA LEU A 12 13.70 -2.81 52.56
C LEU A 12 12.57 -2.20 53.41
N SER A 13 11.32 -2.65 53.21
CA SER A 13 10.17 -2.21 54.01
C SER A 13 10.21 -2.74 55.44
N CYS A 14 10.68 -3.98 55.67
CA CYS A 14 10.90 -4.50 57.03
C CYS A 14 11.99 -3.73 57.79
N LEU A 15 13.08 -3.32 57.12
CA LEU A 15 14.17 -2.54 57.72
C LEU A 15 13.75 -1.11 58.12
N ILE A 16 12.82 -0.51 57.39
CA ILE A 16 12.30 0.84 57.69
C ILE A 16 11.32 0.82 58.88
N PHE A 17 10.58 -0.29 59.07
CA PHE A 17 9.67 -0.45 60.22
C PHE A 17 10.38 -0.47 61.57
N ALA A 18 11.64 -0.93 61.63
CA ALA A 18 12.43 -0.97 62.86
C ALA A 18 12.90 0.41 63.37
N LYS A 19 12.67 1.50 62.62
CA LYS A 19 13.08 2.87 62.99
C LYS A 19 11.95 3.78 63.48
N PHE A 20 10.69 3.33 63.48
CA PHE A 20 9.56 4.16 63.91
C PHE A 20 9.21 3.93 65.38
N ASN A 21 9.33 4.98 66.20
CA ASN A 21 9.13 4.91 67.65
C ASN A 21 7.75 5.39 68.13
N ASN A 22 6.79 5.66 67.24
CA ASN A 22 5.43 6.03 67.64
C ASN A 22 4.35 5.65 66.60
N GLN A 23 3.18 5.25 67.12
CA GLN A 23 1.95 4.87 66.41
C GLN A 23 1.51 5.88 65.33
N ALA A 24 1.76 7.18 65.51
CA ALA A 24 1.41 8.21 64.53
C ALA A 24 2.22 8.10 63.22
N GLN A 25 3.52 7.78 63.31
CA GLN A 25 4.38 7.60 62.13
C GLN A 25 4.02 6.34 61.34
N ILE A 26 3.64 5.27 62.07
CA ILE A 26 3.18 4.01 61.46
C ILE A 26 1.87 4.23 60.69
N ARG A 27 0.90 4.96 61.27
CA ARG A 27 -0.37 5.29 60.60
C ARG A 27 -0.17 6.15 59.34
N GLY A 28 0.72 7.14 59.38
CA GLY A 28 1.08 7.95 58.22
C GLY A 28 1.71 7.13 57.08
N PHE A 29 2.60 6.20 57.42
CA PHE A 29 3.24 5.31 56.45
C PHE A 29 2.23 4.36 55.78
N PHE A 30 1.30 3.75 56.54
CA PHE A 30 0.24 2.91 55.98
C PHE A 30 -0.75 3.69 55.10
N CYS A 31 -1.04 4.95 55.42
CA CYS A 31 -1.90 5.82 54.61
C CYS A 31 -1.24 6.15 53.26
N ASN A 32 0.05 6.51 53.28
CA ASN A 32 0.84 6.73 52.07
C ASN A 32 1.04 5.44 51.25
N PHE A 33 1.20 4.28 51.89
CA PHE A 33 1.32 2.99 51.20
C PHE A 33 0.02 2.58 50.49
N LYS A 34 -1.15 2.78 51.13
CA LYS A 34 -2.45 2.56 50.48
C LYS A 34 -2.67 3.51 49.29
N ARG A 35 -2.23 4.77 49.41
CA ARG A 35 -2.30 5.78 48.34
C ARG A 35 -1.37 5.45 47.17
N MET A 36 -0.14 5.03 47.46
CA MET A 36 0.86 4.64 46.47
C MET A 36 0.50 3.33 45.76
N ARG A 37 -0.06 2.35 46.48
CA ARG A 37 -0.60 1.10 45.91
C ARG A 37 -1.83 1.36 45.02
N ARG A 38 -2.70 2.30 45.38
CA ARG A 38 -3.81 2.75 44.52
C ARG A 38 -3.28 3.46 43.26
N MET A 39 -2.25 4.30 43.36
CA MET A 39 -1.63 4.93 42.18
C MET A 39 -0.93 3.91 41.28
N LEU A 40 -0.21 2.94 41.83
CA LEU A 40 0.42 1.85 41.05
C LEU A 40 -0.59 0.93 40.38
N LEU A 41 -1.72 0.62 41.03
CA LEU A 41 -2.81 -0.15 40.42
C LEU A 41 -3.51 0.64 39.31
N LEU A 42 -3.71 1.96 39.47
CA LEU A 42 -4.28 2.83 38.43
C LEU A 42 -3.34 3.00 37.24
N THR A 43 -2.02 3.12 37.44
CA THR A 43 -1.05 3.18 36.33
C THR A 43 -0.89 1.83 35.64
N LEU A 44 -1.00 0.70 36.36
CA LEU A 44 -1.03 -0.63 35.75
C LEU A 44 -2.31 -0.86 34.94
N LEU A 45 -3.48 -0.44 35.45
CA LEU A 45 -4.76 -0.49 34.72
C LEU A 45 -4.74 0.40 33.48
N TRP A 46 -4.07 1.56 33.54
CA TRP A 46 -3.89 2.44 32.38
C TRP A 46 -2.86 1.89 31.37
N ALA A 47 -1.80 1.23 31.84
CA ALA A 47 -0.85 0.53 30.98
C ALA A 47 -1.44 -0.74 30.32
N ILE A 48 -2.45 -1.36 30.94
CA ILE A 48 -3.17 -2.51 30.38
C ILE A 48 -4.25 -2.06 29.38
N SER A 49 -4.92 -0.91 29.59
CA SER A 49 -5.87 -0.34 28.61
C SER A 49 -5.19 0.39 27.44
N ALA A 50 -3.92 0.81 27.61
CA ALA A 50 -3.09 1.35 26.55
C ALA A 50 -2.35 0.28 25.71
N ARG A 51 -2.57 -1.02 25.98
CA ARG A 51 -2.29 -2.05 24.97
C ARG A 51 -3.30 -1.87 23.85
N ALA A 52 -2.90 -1.03 22.89
CA ALA A 52 -3.55 -0.79 21.63
C ALA A 52 -4.27 -2.05 21.17
N ALA A 53 -5.61 -1.99 21.11
CA ALA A 53 -6.34 -2.86 20.23
C ALA A 53 -5.78 -2.58 18.83
N ALA A 54 -4.83 -3.40 18.37
CA ALA A 54 -4.48 -3.44 16.97
C ALA A 54 -5.79 -3.74 16.25
N GLN A 55 -6.38 -2.72 15.63
CA GLN A 55 -7.72 -2.83 15.08
C GLN A 55 -7.62 -3.84 13.94
N LYS A 56 -8.14 -5.06 14.20
CA LYS A 56 -8.06 -6.16 13.25
C LYS A 56 -8.71 -5.71 11.94
N ILE A 57 -7.96 -5.79 10.84
CA ILE A 57 -8.49 -5.41 9.52
C ILE A 57 -9.68 -6.33 9.23
N PRO A 58 -10.86 -5.78 8.88
CA PRO A 58 -12.03 -6.58 8.59
C PRO A 58 -11.79 -7.46 7.36
N VAL A 59 -12.39 -8.63 7.36
CA VAL A 59 -12.39 -9.51 6.19
C VAL A 59 -13.62 -9.24 5.34
N ASN A 60 -13.46 -9.24 4.02
CA ASN A 60 -14.58 -9.11 3.09
C ASN A 60 -15.32 -10.46 2.93
N LYS A 61 -16.35 -10.47 2.06
CA LYS A 61 -17.16 -11.68 1.76
C LYS A 61 -16.38 -12.88 1.18
N TYR A 62 -15.13 -12.69 0.79
CA TYR A 62 -14.22 -13.74 0.30
C TYR A 62 -13.15 -14.12 1.33
N GLY A 63 -13.21 -13.59 2.55
CA GLY A 63 -12.25 -13.87 3.62
C GLY A 63 -10.93 -13.10 3.48
N LEU A 64 -10.84 -12.10 2.60
CA LEU A 64 -9.62 -11.31 2.42
C LEU A 64 -9.62 -10.09 3.37
N PRO A 65 -8.50 -9.77 4.04
CA PRO A 65 -8.39 -8.54 4.83
C PRO A 65 -8.33 -7.31 3.90
N VAL A 66 -9.29 -6.39 4.06
CA VAL A 66 -9.40 -5.16 3.26
C VAL A 66 -9.50 -3.96 4.18
N LEU A 67 -8.61 -2.97 4.01
CA LEU A 67 -8.73 -1.69 4.69
C LEU A 67 -9.85 -0.88 4.03
N THR A 68 -10.84 -0.47 4.81
CA THR A 68 -12.01 0.28 4.32
C THR A 68 -12.10 1.67 4.92
N THR A 69 -11.20 2.04 5.85
CA THR A 69 -11.22 3.35 6.52
C THR A 69 -9.85 4.03 6.51
N ARG A 70 -9.87 5.37 6.47
CA ARG A 70 -8.66 6.19 6.54
C ARG A 70 -7.87 5.95 7.83
N GLN A 71 -8.55 5.73 8.96
CA GLN A 71 -7.93 5.44 10.25
C GLN A 71 -7.08 4.16 10.22
N GLN A 72 -7.58 3.07 9.64
CA GLN A 72 -6.81 1.83 9.48
C GLN A 72 -5.57 2.04 8.62
N TYR A 73 -5.72 2.80 7.53
CA TYR A 73 -4.60 3.15 6.66
C TYR A 73 -3.55 3.99 7.39
N ASP A 74 -3.96 5.02 8.14
CA ASP A 74 -3.02 5.89 8.86
C ASP A 74 -2.27 5.11 9.95
N GLN A 75 -2.93 4.18 10.65
CA GLN A 75 -2.28 3.27 11.60
C GLN A 75 -1.25 2.37 10.91
N LEU A 76 -1.60 1.81 9.75
CA LEU A 76 -0.72 0.98 8.94
C LEU A 76 0.52 1.77 8.47
N VAL A 77 0.34 3.01 8.01
CA VAL A 77 1.43 3.90 7.59
C VAL A 77 2.31 4.32 8.77
N LYS A 78 1.71 4.57 9.94
CA LYS A 78 2.46 4.88 11.17
C LYS A 78 3.36 3.72 11.61
N ALA A 79 2.90 2.48 11.41
CA ALA A 79 3.66 1.28 11.73
C ALA A 79 4.77 0.98 10.70
N ASP A 80 4.50 1.21 9.40
CA ASP A 80 5.46 1.04 8.31
C ASP A 80 5.22 2.11 7.23
N SER A 81 6.16 3.06 7.11
CA SER A 81 6.05 4.15 6.13
C SER A 81 6.08 3.68 4.68
N ASN A 82 6.54 2.46 4.39
CA ASN A 82 6.45 1.88 3.05
C ASN A 82 5.01 1.55 2.64
N GLN A 83 4.06 1.60 3.58
CA GLN A 83 2.64 1.45 3.31
C GLN A 83 2.03 2.75 2.74
N GLN A 84 2.72 3.88 2.86
CA GLN A 84 2.19 5.15 2.40
C GLN A 84 1.95 5.14 0.88
N LEU A 85 0.73 5.45 0.45
CA LEU A 85 0.43 5.87 -0.90
C LEU A 85 0.91 7.31 -1.11
N VAL A 86 1.63 7.54 -2.21
CA VAL A 86 2.09 8.86 -2.63
C VAL A 86 1.43 9.23 -3.96
N ASN A 87 1.01 10.49 -4.08
CA ASN A 87 0.51 11.02 -5.34
C ASN A 87 1.68 11.13 -6.33
N LEU A 88 1.60 10.43 -7.46
CA LEU A 88 2.68 10.34 -8.43
C LEU A 88 2.91 11.64 -9.20
N GLU A 89 1.89 12.49 -9.36
CA GLU A 89 2.02 13.78 -10.07
C GLU A 89 2.95 14.72 -9.31
N HIS A 90 2.89 14.69 -7.98
CA HIS A 90 3.81 15.44 -7.12
C HIS A 90 5.16 14.72 -6.96
N TYR A 91 5.15 13.38 -6.83
CA TYR A 91 6.37 12.61 -6.52
C TYR A 91 7.31 12.46 -7.73
N ILE A 92 6.74 12.43 -8.94
CA ILE A 92 7.40 12.28 -10.23
C ILE A 92 6.94 13.43 -11.14
N PRO A 93 7.53 14.64 -11.00
CA PRO A 93 7.13 15.79 -11.79
C PRO A 93 7.21 15.52 -13.29
N GLY A 94 6.20 15.92 -14.06
CA GLY A 94 6.13 15.72 -15.51
C GLY A 94 5.71 14.32 -15.97
N ILE A 95 5.18 13.49 -15.06
CA ILE A 95 4.44 12.28 -15.43
C ILE A 95 3.17 12.67 -16.19
N GLN A 96 2.80 11.89 -17.20
CA GLN A 96 1.52 12.05 -17.89
C GLN A 96 0.54 10.99 -17.46
N LYS A 97 -0.75 11.29 -17.59
CA LYS A 97 -1.83 10.39 -17.23
C LYS A 97 -2.96 10.46 -18.25
N ASP A 98 -3.55 9.30 -18.49
CA ASP A 98 -4.76 9.08 -19.28
C ASP A 98 -5.57 8.06 -18.49
N VAL A 99 -6.20 8.50 -17.39
CA VAL A 99 -6.79 7.60 -16.39
C VAL A 99 -8.07 6.96 -16.95
N ARG A 100 -7.91 5.85 -17.67
CA ARG A 100 -8.94 5.28 -18.57
C ARG A 100 -10.22 4.89 -17.85
N TYR A 101 -10.11 4.36 -16.64
CA TYR A 101 -11.27 3.96 -15.83
C TYR A 101 -12.03 5.15 -15.19
N ALA A 102 -11.47 6.37 -15.28
CA ALA A 102 -12.20 7.60 -14.97
C ALA A 102 -13.00 8.17 -16.16
N THR A 103 -13.02 7.45 -17.29
CA THR A 103 -13.73 7.82 -18.52
C THR A 103 -14.56 6.63 -19.02
N THR A 104 -15.26 6.77 -20.14
CA THR A 104 -15.90 5.63 -20.83
C THR A 104 -14.95 4.91 -21.82
N ASN A 105 -13.74 5.43 -22.01
CA ASN A 105 -12.72 4.84 -22.88
C ASN A 105 -11.97 3.72 -22.14
N ASN A 106 -12.65 2.61 -21.87
CA ASN A 106 -12.08 1.39 -21.28
C ASN A 106 -12.91 0.16 -21.69
N PHE A 107 -12.48 -1.03 -21.31
CA PHE A 107 -13.20 -2.27 -21.70
C PHE A 107 -14.65 -2.36 -21.19
N THR A 108 -14.97 -1.69 -20.07
CA THR A 108 -16.32 -1.73 -19.49
C THR A 108 -17.30 -0.77 -20.18
N LYS A 109 -16.78 0.22 -20.94
CA LYS A 109 -17.55 1.34 -21.52
C LYS A 109 -18.30 2.19 -20.49
N GLN A 110 -17.92 2.08 -19.22
CA GLN A 110 -18.50 2.82 -18.10
C GLN A 110 -17.42 3.63 -17.39
N GLN A 111 -17.80 4.76 -16.81
CA GLN A 111 -16.95 5.48 -15.86
C GLN A 111 -17.02 4.76 -14.51
N LEU A 112 -15.90 4.21 -14.05
CA LEU A 112 -15.86 3.39 -12.84
C LEU A 112 -15.56 4.20 -11.58
N TYR A 113 -14.92 5.36 -11.73
CA TYR A 113 -14.69 6.35 -10.70
C TYR A 113 -14.49 7.75 -11.32
N THR A 114 -14.53 8.81 -10.53
CA THR A 114 -14.38 10.19 -11.03
C THR A 114 -13.02 10.82 -10.73
N ARG A 115 -12.29 10.31 -9.73
CA ARG A 115 -10.97 10.84 -9.34
C ARG A 115 -9.90 10.42 -10.34
N THR A 116 -8.98 11.31 -10.66
CA THR A 116 -7.88 11.04 -11.62
C THR A 116 -6.50 11.10 -10.98
N ASP A 117 -6.42 11.28 -9.66
CA ASP A 117 -5.18 11.22 -8.92
C ASP A 117 -4.61 9.81 -8.95
N ILE A 118 -3.34 9.70 -9.31
CA ILE A 118 -2.64 8.42 -9.44
C ILE A 118 -1.74 8.18 -8.24
N TYR A 119 -1.98 7.08 -7.53
CA TYR A 119 -1.24 6.72 -6.33
C TYR A 119 -0.51 5.38 -6.47
N LEU A 120 0.68 5.32 -5.91
CA LEU A 120 1.39 4.07 -5.62
C LEU A 120 1.93 4.10 -4.21
N ARG A 121 2.17 2.92 -3.63
CA ARG A 121 2.91 2.82 -2.37
C ARG A 121 4.33 3.32 -2.57
N LEU A 122 4.91 3.90 -1.53
CA LEU A 122 6.19 4.58 -1.55
C LEU A 122 7.31 3.75 -2.22
N PRO A 123 7.48 2.44 -1.97
CA PRO A 123 8.49 1.64 -2.68
C PRO A 123 8.25 1.55 -4.20
N ALA A 124 6.99 1.37 -4.62
CA ALA A 124 6.63 1.32 -6.03
C ALA A 124 6.79 2.68 -6.71
N ALA A 125 6.44 3.77 -6.02
CA ALA A 125 6.67 5.13 -6.52
C ALA A 125 8.17 5.47 -6.65
N LYS A 126 9.01 5.03 -5.69
CA LYS A 126 10.48 5.15 -5.79
C LYS A 126 11.04 4.41 -7.00
N ALA A 127 10.61 3.16 -7.20
CA ALA A 127 10.99 2.37 -8.37
C ALA A 127 10.54 3.04 -9.68
N LEU A 128 9.29 3.49 -9.75
CA LEU A 128 8.75 4.17 -10.93
C LEU A 128 9.45 5.49 -11.24
N LYS A 129 9.88 6.23 -10.21
CA LYS A 129 10.71 7.44 -10.38
C LYS A 129 12.06 7.13 -11.03
N ALA A 130 12.66 5.99 -10.67
CA ALA A 130 13.88 5.52 -11.32
C ALA A 130 13.63 5.14 -12.80
N VAL A 131 12.50 4.48 -13.10
CA VAL A 131 12.05 4.20 -14.48
C VAL A 131 11.91 5.51 -15.28
N GLN A 132 11.17 6.49 -14.76
CA GLN A 132 11.02 7.80 -15.42
C GLN A 132 12.39 8.44 -15.71
N THR A 133 13.34 8.31 -14.78
CA THR A 133 14.69 8.85 -14.93
C THR A 133 15.47 8.15 -16.05
N ALA A 134 15.35 6.82 -16.15
CA ALA A 134 15.97 6.04 -17.22
C ALA A 134 15.35 6.33 -18.60
N LEU A 135 14.01 6.44 -18.67
CA LEU A 135 13.28 6.76 -19.90
C LEU A 135 13.59 8.16 -20.41
N ARG A 136 13.75 9.15 -19.51
CA ARG A 136 14.12 10.52 -19.88
C ARG A 136 15.43 10.61 -20.64
N LYS A 137 16.43 9.80 -20.26
CA LYS A 137 17.72 9.72 -20.96
C LYS A 137 17.58 9.22 -22.40
N LYS A 138 16.47 8.56 -22.72
CA LYS A 138 16.13 8.04 -24.04
C LYS A 138 15.11 8.92 -24.78
N GLY A 139 14.71 10.07 -24.21
CA GLY A 139 13.72 10.97 -24.80
C GLY A 139 12.26 10.59 -24.53
N TYR A 140 11.99 9.71 -23.56
CA TYR A 140 10.64 9.25 -23.23
C TYR A 140 10.19 9.67 -21.82
N GLY A 141 8.88 9.85 -21.65
CA GLY A 141 8.21 10.00 -20.36
C GLY A 141 7.18 8.90 -20.12
N LEU A 142 6.73 8.72 -18.88
CA LEU A 142 5.66 7.77 -18.54
C LEU A 142 4.28 8.36 -18.84
N LEU A 143 3.38 7.49 -19.32
CA LEU A 143 1.95 7.74 -19.48
C LEU A 143 1.15 6.70 -18.69
N ILE A 144 0.46 7.13 -17.64
CA ILE A 144 -0.22 6.21 -16.72
C ILE A 144 -1.70 6.05 -17.10
N TYR A 145 -2.15 4.81 -17.26
CA TYR A 145 -3.54 4.45 -17.53
C TYR A 145 -4.31 4.09 -16.26
N ASP A 146 -3.68 3.33 -15.36
CA ASP A 146 -4.24 2.98 -14.06
C ASP A 146 -3.13 2.72 -13.02
N ALA A 147 -3.43 2.94 -11.75
CA ALA A 147 -2.50 2.74 -10.63
C ALA A 147 -3.28 2.16 -9.43
N TYR A 148 -3.19 2.77 -8.24
CA TYR A 148 -4.08 2.36 -7.16
C TYR A 148 -5.55 2.46 -7.56
N ARG A 149 -6.25 1.33 -7.42
CA ARG A 149 -7.67 1.16 -7.72
C ARG A 149 -8.38 0.62 -6.48
N PRO A 150 -9.44 1.26 -5.96
CA PRO A 150 -10.21 0.71 -4.86
C PRO A 150 -10.76 -0.69 -5.16
N TYR A 151 -10.83 -1.55 -4.15
CA TYR A 151 -11.23 -2.95 -4.30
C TYR A 151 -12.62 -3.13 -4.94
N HIS A 152 -13.62 -2.30 -4.58
CA HIS A 152 -14.96 -2.40 -5.18
C HIS A 152 -14.98 -2.18 -6.70
N VAL A 153 -14.01 -1.44 -7.24
CA VAL A 153 -13.87 -1.25 -8.70
C VAL A 153 -13.43 -2.55 -9.38
N THR A 154 -12.50 -3.31 -8.75
CA THR A 154 -12.15 -4.66 -9.23
C THR A 154 -13.38 -5.57 -9.22
N GLU A 155 -14.23 -5.47 -8.18
CA GLU A 155 -15.48 -6.23 -8.15
C GLU A 155 -16.44 -5.83 -9.28
N ALA A 156 -16.56 -4.53 -9.57
CA ALA A 156 -17.40 -4.02 -10.67
C ALA A 156 -16.89 -4.52 -12.03
N MET A 157 -15.59 -4.44 -12.27
CA MET A 157 -14.94 -4.95 -13.48
C MET A 157 -15.16 -6.44 -13.70
N PHE A 158 -14.96 -7.25 -12.64
CA PHE A 158 -15.11 -8.70 -12.74
C PHE A 158 -16.55 -9.15 -13.01
N LYS A 159 -17.55 -8.37 -12.59
CA LYS A 159 -18.95 -8.64 -12.94
C LYS A 159 -19.21 -8.52 -14.44
N ILE A 160 -18.46 -7.65 -15.13
CA ILE A 160 -18.61 -7.39 -16.57
C ILE A 160 -17.78 -8.40 -17.37
N VAL A 161 -16.53 -8.64 -16.95
CA VAL A 161 -15.63 -9.62 -17.55
C VAL A 161 -15.16 -10.60 -16.47
N PRO A 162 -15.87 -11.72 -16.25
CA PRO A 162 -15.52 -12.70 -15.21
C PRO A 162 -14.37 -13.63 -15.67
N ASN A 163 -13.24 -13.04 -16.07
CA ASN A 163 -12.07 -13.75 -16.56
C ASN A 163 -10.80 -13.20 -15.91
N ASP A 164 -10.20 -14.00 -15.02
CA ASP A 164 -9.00 -13.66 -14.23
C ASP A 164 -7.73 -13.47 -15.09
N LEU A 165 -7.79 -13.72 -16.40
CA LEU A 165 -6.72 -13.38 -17.33
C LEU A 165 -6.67 -11.88 -17.67
N TYR A 166 -7.78 -11.17 -17.50
CA TYR A 166 -7.99 -9.79 -17.98
C TYR A 166 -8.59 -8.87 -16.91
N ALA A 167 -9.45 -9.40 -16.06
CA ALA A 167 -9.99 -8.70 -14.90
C ALA A 167 -9.72 -9.55 -13.65
N ALA A 168 -8.91 -9.02 -12.72
CA ALA A 168 -8.47 -9.77 -11.55
C ALA A 168 -9.66 -10.31 -10.73
N ASP A 169 -9.62 -11.60 -10.40
CA ASP A 169 -10.61 -12.26 -9.56
C ASP A 169 -10.62 -11.62 -8.16
N PRO A 170 -11.76 -11.03 -7.74
CA PRO A 170 -11.88 -10.42 -6.42
C PRO A 170 -11.52 -11.38 -5.28
N ARG A 171 -11.72 -12.70 -5.46
CA ARG A 171 -11.40 -13.73 -4.47
C ARG A 171 -9.89 -13.83 -4.16
N LYS A 172 -9.04 -13.26 -5.02
CA LYS A 172 -7.58 -13.15 -4.85
C LYS A 172 -7.15 -11.69 -4.58
N GLY A 173 -7.90 -10.75 -5.16
CA GLY A 173 -7.60 -9.32 -5.18
C GLY A 173 -6.43 -8.99 -6.09
N SER A 174 -6.24 -7.70 -6.39
CA SER A 174 -5.24 -7.24 -7.37
C SER A 174 -4.02 -6.55 -6.74
N GLY A 175 -2.91 -6.47 -7.48
CA GLY A 175 -1.80 -5.57 -7.18
C GLY A 175 -2.20 -4.10 -7.21
N HIS A 176 -3.21 -3.74 -8.02
CA HIS A 176 -3.77 -2.38 -8.07
C HIS A 176 -4.45 -2.01 -6.74
N ASN A 177 -5.24 -2.93 -6.17
CA ASN A 177 -5.88 -2.71 -4.86
C ASN A 177 -4.88 -2.64 -3.70
N ARG A 178 -3.65 -3.11 -3.94
CA ARG A 178 -2.53 -3.05 -3.01
C ARG A 178 -1.64 -1.84 -3.24
N GLY A 179 -1.90 -1.04 -4.27
CA GLY A 179 -1.10 0.14 -4.62
C GLY A 179 0.32 -0.17 -5.07
N VAL A 180 0.54 -1.35 -5.66
CA VAL A 180 1.88 -1.78 -6.11
C VAL A 180 1.91 -2.30 -7.55
N ALA A 181 0.77 -2.26 -8.23
CA ALA A 181 0.68 -2.45 -9.67
C ALA A 181 0.34 -1.15 -10.38
N ILE A 182 0.75 -1.05 -11.63
CA ILE A 182 0.55 0.11 -12.49
C ILE A 182 0.39 -0.36 -13.95
N ASP A 183 -0.54 0.28 -14.64
CA ASP A 183 -0.77 0.11 -16.07
C ASP A 183 -0.30 1.37 -16.78
N LEU A 184 0.66 1.23 -17.70
CA LEU A 184 1.29 2.38 -18.32
C LEU A 184 1.88 2.14 -19.71
N SER A 185 2.10 3.25 -20.41
CA SER A 185 2.86 3.35 -21.66
C SER A 185 3.91 4.46 -21.54
N MET A 186 4.45 4.88 -22.69
CA MET A 186 5.38 5.99 -22.80
C MET A 186 4.84 7.09 -23.71
N VAL A 187 5.32 8.30 -23.49
CA VAL A 187 5.20 9.44 -24.39
C VAL A 187 6.58 9.81 -24.94
N ASP A 188 6.64 10.25 -26.18
CA ASP A 188 7.82 10.90 -26.73
C ASP A 188 7.88 12.34 -26.20
N LEU A 189 8.99 12.73 -25.57
CA LEU A 189 9.12 14.03 -24.91
C LEU A 189 9.30 15.19 -25.89
N LYS A 190 9.65 14.94 -27.16
CA LYS A 190 9.77 16.00 -28.16
C LYS A 190 8.41 16.39 -28.70
N THR A 191 7.56 15.41 -28.95
CA THR A 191 6.23 15.58 -29.56
C THR A 191 5.12 15.65 -28.53
N ASN A 192 5.38 15.22 -27.30
CA ASN A 192 4.41 15.08 -26.23
C ASN A 192 3.26 14.12 -26.55
N LYS A 193 3.48 13.15 -27.45
CA LYS A 193 2.48 12.18 -27.91
C LYS A 193 2.78 10.77 -27.39
N PRO A 194 1.75 9.94 -27.14
CA PRO A 194 1.95 8.53 -26.82
C PRO A 194 2.74 7.82 -27.93
N VAL A 195 3.66 6.94 -27.54
CA VAL A 195 4.40 6.11 -28.50
C VAL A 195 3.55 4.93 -28.97
N ALA A 196 3.81 4.44 -30.18
CA ALA A 196 3.13 3.27 -30.71
C ALA A 196 3.49 2.01 -29.90
N MET A 197 2.47 1.24 -29.53
CA MET A 197 2.55 -0.02 -28.78
C MET A 197 1.76 -1.12 -29.51
N PRO A 198 1.90 -2.41 -29.15
CA PRO A 198 1.32 -3.52 -29.92
C PRO A 198 -0.20 -3.47 -30.08
N THR A 199 -0.87 -2.86 -29.10
CA THR A 199 -2.32 -2.68 -29.00
C THR A 199 -2.60 -1.38 -28.23
N ASP A 200 -3.86 -0.95 -28.17
CA ASP A 200 -4.27 -0.01 -27.12
C ASP A 200 -4.29 -0.71 -25.75
N PHE A 201 -4.40 0.09 -24.69
CA PHE A 201 -4.72 -0.38 -23.33
C PHE A 201 -6.06 -1.15 -23.32
N ASP A 202 -6.21 -2.12 -22.41
CA ASP A 202 -7.38 -3.00 -22.30
C ASP A 202 -7.66 -3.91 -23.53
N ASP A 203 -6.69 -4.14 -24.40
CA ASP A 203 -6.81 -5.13 -25.49
C ASP A 203 -6.62 -6.56 -24.97
N PHE A 204 -7.68 -7.36 -24.99
CA PHE A 204 -7.64 -8.73 -24.46
C PHE A 204 -7.27 -9.79 -25.51
N THR A 205 -6.58 -9.41 -26.58
CA THR A 205 -6.08 -10.37 -27.58
C THR A 205 -4.66 -10.84 -27.28
N ARG A 206 -4.21 -11.90 -27.97
CA ARG A 206 -2.82 -12.37 -27.88
C ARG A 206 -1.78 -11.30 -28.23
N LYS A 207 -2.14 -10.25 -28.96
CA LYS A 207 -1.23 -9.15 -29.30
C LYS A 207 -0.80 -8.36 -28.05
N ALA A 208 -1.62 -8.37 -27.00
CA ALA A 208 -1.27 -7.74 -25.73
C ALA A 208 -0.26 -8.55 -24.91
N HIS A 209 -0.21 -9.87 -25.11
CA HIS A 209 0.57 -10.78 -24.27
C HIS A 209 2.06 -10.49 -24.31
N GLN A 210 2.74 -10.67 -23.17
CA GLN A 210 4.14 -10.33 -22.96
C GLN A 210 5.10 -10.96 -23.98
N ASN A 211 4.79 -12.19 -24.42
CA ASN A 211 5.58 -12.96 -25.37
C ASN A 211 5.24 -12.68 -26.84
N TYR A 212 4.24 -11.83 -27.12
CA TYR A 212 3.94 -11.43 -28.49
C TYR A 212 5.10 -10.63 -29.09
N MET A 213 5.46 -10.95 -30.33
CA MET A 213 6.50 -10.27 -31.08
C MET A 213 5.85 -9.37 -32.15
N PRO A 214 5.81 -8.04 -31.95
CA PRO A 214 5.29 -7.13 -32.98
C PRO A 214 6.14 -7.20 -34.25
N SER A 215 5.50 -7.25 -35.41
CA SER A 215 6.18 -7.25 -36.71
C SER A 215 6.75 -5.87 -37.06
N ASP A 216 6.13 -4.79 -36.57
CA ASP A 216 6.62 -3.43 -36.73
C ASP A 216 7.85 -3.20 -35.82
N PRO A 217 9.02 -2.83 -36.37
CA PRO A 217 10.25 -2.67 -35.61
C PRO A 217 10.19 -1.49 -34.62
N VAL A 218 9.44 -0.43 -34.91
CA VAL A 218 9.26 0.72 -34.01
C VAL A 218 8.43 0.31 -32.80
N ILE A 219 7.33 -0.42 -33.03
CA ILE A 219 6.49 -0.95 -31.94
C ILE A 219 7.28 -1.95 -31.08
N ALA A 220 8.04 -2.86 -31.71
CA ALA A 220 8.89 -3.82 -31.00
C ALA A 220 9.95 -3.11 -30.14
N ALA A 221 10.58 -2.05 -30.66
CA ALA A 221 11.56 -1.25 -29.94
C ALA A 221 10.93 -0.50 -28.75
N ASN A 222 9.82 0.20 -28.96
CA ASN A 222 9.11 0.92 -27.89
C ASN A 222 8.72 -0.01 -26.74
N ARG A 223 8.12 -1.16 -27.08
CA ARG A 223 7.74 -2.19 -26.11
C ARG A 223 8.94 -2.68 -25.31
N LYS A 224 10.06 -2.96 -26.00
CA LYS A 224 11.30 -3.42 -25.36
C LYS A 224 11.86 -2.36 -24.40
N ILE A 225 11.91 -1.09 -24.82
CA ILE A 225 12.40 0.02 -23.99
C ILE A 225 11.61 0.12 -22.69
N LEU A 226 10.27 0.11 -22.79
CA LEU A 226 9.40 0.17 -21.62
C LEU A 226 9.65 -1.03 -20.70
N ARG A 227 9.53 -2.25 -21.25
CA ARG A 227 9.67 -3.49 -20.48
C ARG A 227 11.01 -3.56 -19.75
N ASP A 228 12.10 -3.31 -20.47
CA ASP A 228 13.44 -3.43 -19.91
C ASP A 228 13.68 -2.37 -18.82
N ALA A 229 13.18 -1.14 -18.99
CA ALA A 229 13.26 -0.11 -17.95
C ALA A 229 12.48 -0.50 -16.70
N MET A 230 11.26 -1.04 -16.85
CA MET A 230 10.45 -1.51 -15.73
C MET A 230 11.16 -2.65 -14.97
N PHE A 231 11.71 -3.63 -15.69
CA PHE A 231 12.39 -4.78 -15.08
C PHE A 231 13.69 -4.40 -14.39
N GLN A 232 14.47 -3.52 -15.02
CA GLN A 232 15.71 -3.01 -14.43
C GLN A 232 15.48 -2.33 -13.08
N HIS A 233 14.29 -1.78 -12.84
CA HIS A 233 13.92 -1.09 -11.61
C HIS A 233 12.97 -1.89 -10.71
N GLY A 234 12.97 -3.23 -10.86
CA GLY A 234 12.39 -4.15 -9.89
C GLY A 234 10.92 -4.49 -10.09
N PHE A 235 10.28 -4.01 -11.17
CA PHE A 235 8.95 -4.47 -11.53
C PHE A 235 8.99 -5.83 -12.24
N LYS A 236 7.92 -6.59 -12.11
CA LYS A 236 7.57 -7.74 -12.95
C LYS A 236 6.43 -7.35 -13.89
N GLY A 237 6.35 -8.00 -15.04
CA GLY A 237 5.28 -7.77 -16.03
C GLY A 237 4.19 -8.84 -15.94
N SER A 238 2.98 -8.48 -16.36
CA SER A 238 1.92 -9.46 -16.65
C SER A 238 2.28 -10.30 -17.87
N SER A 239 1.93 -11.59 -17.85
CA SER A 239 2.11 -12.47 -19.01
C SER A 239 1.13 -12.16 -20.16
N THR A 240 -0.02 -11.55 -19.84
CA THR A 240 -1.13 -11.30 -20.79
C THR A 240 -1.22 -9.84 -21.22
N GLU A 241 -0.56 -8.91 -20.54
CA GLU A 241 -0.74 -7.48 -20.74
C GLU A 241 0.62 -6.75 -20.79
N TRP A 242 0.95 -6.10 -21.90
CA TRP A 242 2.26 -5.44 -22.07
C TRP A 242 2.41 -4.17 -21.24
N TRP A 243 1.29 -3.55 -20.84
CA TRP A 243 1.24 -2.32 -20.07
C TRP A 243 1.28 -2.56 -18.55
N HIS A 244 0.98 -3.78 -18.09
CA HIS A 244 0.79 -4.08 -16.67
C HIS A 244 2.09 -4.50 -15.99
N PHE A 245 2.45 -3.78 -14.93
CA PHE A 245 3.64 -4.04 -14.14
C PHE A 245 3.34 -3.97 -12.65
N TYR A 246 4.04 -4.79 -11.84
CA TYR A 246 3.85 -4.81 -10.39
C TYR A 246 5.15 -5.10 -9.64
N LEU A 247 5.27 -4.60 -8.40
CA LEU A 247 6.37 -5.01 -7.54
C LEU A 247 6.17 -6.45 -7.00
N PRO A 248 7.24 -7.25 -6.90
CA PRO A 248 7.17 -8.58 -6.30
C PRO A 248 6.73 -8.53 -4.82
N ASP A 249 6.36 -9.69 -4.29
CA ASP A 249 5.88 -9.86 -2.91
C ASP A 249 4.68 -8.99 -2.56
N TYR A 250 3.86 -8.64 -3.56
CA TYR A 250 2.71 -7.76 -3.41
C TYR A 250 1.77 -8.19 -2.26
N LYS A 251 1.69 -9.50 -1.96
CA LYS A 251 0.84 -10.05 -0.89
C LYS A 251 1.16 -9.52 0.52
N LYS A 252 2.35 -8.96 0.75
CA LYS A 252 2.68 -8.30 2.03
C LYS A 252 1.92 -7.00 2.26
N TYR A 253 1.39 -6.41 1.19
CA TYR A 253 0.55 -5.23 1.25
C TYR A 253 -0.92 -5.66 1.36
N PRO A 254 -1.68 -5.14 2.34
CA PRO A 254 -3.08 -5.45 2.44
C PRO A 254 -3.87 -4.78 1.30
N LEU A 255 -5.03 -5.36 0.99
CA LEU A 255 -5.99 -4.77 0.08
C LEU A 255 -6.57 -3.49 0.68
N MET A 256 -6.91 -2.53 -0.16
CA MET A 256 -7.54 -1.28 0.25
C MET A 256 -8.77 -1.00 -0.61
N ASP A 257 -9.80 -0.47 0.04
CA ASP A 257 -11.05 0.01 -0.56
C ASP A 257 -11.37 1.41 -0.03
N ILE A 258 -10.42 2.33 -0.27
CA ILE A 258 -10.43 3.69 0.26
C ILE A 258 -10.19 4.67 -0.89
N PHE A 259 -10.87 5.82 -0.88
CA PHE A 259 -10.53 6.95 -1.74
C PHE A 259 -9.62 7.94 -0.99
N PHE A 260 -8.61 8.47 -1.69
CA PHE A 260 -7.63 9.43 -1.18
C PHE A 260 -7.92 10.82 -1.73
#